data_AF-A0A067ME88-F1
#
_entry.id   AF-A0A067ME88-F1
#
_cell.length_a   1.000
_cell.length_b   1.000
_cell.length_c   1.000
_cell.angle_alpha   90.00
_cell.angle_beta   90.00
_cell.angle_gamma   90.00
#
_symmetry.space_group_name_H-M   'P 1'
#
loop_
_entity.id
_entity.type
_entity.pdbx_description
1 polymer ?
#
loop_
_entity_poly.entity_id
_entity_poly.type
_entity_poly.pdbx_seq_one_letter_code
_entity_poly.pdbx_strand_id
1 'polypeptide(L)'
;MSSLNCMGPRCRFREGVVVGEDQVGTTVTLMQCSSCKKVAYCSKECQRAHWPAHKKNCKRLQETGNILDIDNTHKPYEELKKAFDGDHAPASERIRWHSLTDSDPKSRKAHAFTQKLDIEAVGQYAVKKFVEDGWGAVVFNLNYPVPQVGPSGRYLWAPRGGLARSGDALLFDTVNKYDPEHTFVMVFAFPSSDLLSVDVWSMEVFFTLPAELAPSVRRAKTKHAAMWNSPGNPYLKRR
;
A
#
# COMPACT_ATOMS: atom_id res chain seq x y z
N MET A 1 -9.08 19.49 -2.66
CA MET A 1 -9.66 19.55 -1.30
C MET A 1 -10.91 18.69 -1.31
N SER A 2 -10.88 17.55 -0.61
CA SER A 2 -12.03 16.64 -0.54
C SER A 2 -13.10 17.26 0.36
N SER A 3 -14.21 17.71 -0.21
CA SER A 3 -15.33 18.27 0.55
C SER A 3 -16.09 17.13 1.21
N LEU A 4 -16.06 17.03 2.54
CA LEU A 4 -16.91 16.06 3.24
C LEU A 4 -18.37 16.49 3.09
N ASN A 5 -19.26 15.53 2.83
CA ASN A 5 -20.70 15.75 2.69
C ASN A 5 -21.46 15.03 3.80
N CYS A 6 -22.57 15.61 4.25
CA CYS A 6 -23.45 14.96 5.22
C CYS A 6 -24.15 13.74 4.59
N MET A 7 -24.10 12.59 5.27
CA MET A 7 -24.75 11.35 4.82
C MET A 7 -26.20 11.19 5.32
N GLY A 8 -26.78 12.24 5.92
CA GLY A 8 -28.18 12.23 6.34
C GLY A 8 -29.11 12.06 5.13
N PRO A 9 -30.10 11.15 5.17
CA PRO A 9 -31.03 10.99 4.06
C PRO A 9 -31.77 12.31 3.81
N ARG A 10 -31.72 12.80 2.56
CA ARG A 10 -32.27 14.09 2.10
C ARG A 10 -31.54 15.35 2.63
N CYS A 11 -30.43 15.20 3.35
CA CYS A 11 -29.57 16.33 3.70
C CYS A 11 -28.67 16.69 2.52
N ARG A 12 -28.57 17.97 2.18
CA ARG A 12 -27.69 18.49 1.12
C ARG A 12 -26.49 19.28 1.65
N PHE A 13 -26.28 19.22 2.97
CA PHE A 13 -25.21 19.98 3.62
C PHE A 13 -23.84 19.49 3.16
N ARG A 14 -22.98 20.43 2.77
CA ARG A 14 -21.58 20.22 2.38
C ARG A 14 -20.70 21.08 3.27
N GLU A 15 -19.55 20.56 3.65
CA GLU A 15 -18.54 21.33 4.37
C GLU A 15 -18.07 22.52 3.52
N GLY A 16 -18.00 23.71 4.11
CA GLY A 16 -17.69 24.95 3.41
C GLY A 16 -17.54 26.15 4.35
N VAL A 17 -17.02 27.25 3.82
CA VAL A 17 -16.95 28.54 4.52
C VAL A 17 -18.28 29.25 4.34
N VAL A 18 -18.98 29.53 5.43
CA VAL A 18 -20.18 30.37 5.42
C VAL A 18 -19.75 31.77 5.81
N VAL A 19 -19.95 32.74 4.90
CA VAL A 19 -19.66 34.15 5.19
C VAL A 19 -20.94 34.77 5.75
N GLY A 20 -20.91 35.15 7.03
CA GLY A 20 -22.01 35.89 7.66
C GLY A 20 -22.15 37.31 7.12
N GLU A 21 -23.24 38.00 7.47
CA GLU A 21 -23.46 39.42 7.13
C GLU A 21 -22.34 40.34 7.67
N ASP A 22 -21.61 39.87 8.68
CA ASP A 22 -20.44 40.49 9.31
C ASP A 22 -19.11 40.24 8.57
N GLN A 23 -19.15 39.56 7.41
CA GLN A 23 -17.97 39.12 6.64
C GLN A 23 -16.99 38.23 7.42
N VAL A 24 -17.39 37.64 8.54
CA VAL A 24 -16.57 36.68 9.29
C VAL A 24 -16.83 35.28 8.73
N GLY A 25 -15.80 34.68 8.12
CA GLY A 25 -15.88 33.32 7.59
C GLY A 25 -15.93 32.29 8.72
N THR A 26 -17.09 31.68 8.94
CA THR A 26 -17.23 30.56 9.89
C THR A 26 -17.09 29.24 9.13
N THR A 27 -16.15 28.40 9.56
CA THR A 27 -16.01 27.02 9.06
C THR A 27 -16.97 26.11 9.81
N VAL A 28 -17.89 25.47 9.09
CA VAL A 28 -18.82 24.50 9.70
C VAL A 28 -18.29 23.09 9.45
N THR A 29 -17.70 22.50 10.49
CA THR A 29 -17.10 21.15 10.43
C THR A 29 -18.15 20.06 10.59
N LEU A 30 -18.09 19.03 9.75
CA LEU A 30 -18.97 17.87 9.88
C LEU A 30 -18.55 16.92 11.02
N MET A 31 -19.54 16.35 11.71
CA MET A 31 -19.32 15.37 12.78
C MET A 31 -19.14 13.96 12.21
N GLN A 32 -18.00 13.34 12.43
CA GLN A 32 -17.77 11.95 12.02
C GLN A 32 -18.48 10.95 12.93
N CYS A 33 -18.87 9.80 12.39
CA CYS A 33 -19.34 8.67 13.18
C CYS A 33 -18.27 8.25 14.20
N SER A 34 -18.60 8.25 15.48
CA SER A 34 -17.65 7.92 16.56
C SER A 34 -17.08 6.50 16.48
N SER A 35 -17.82 5.55 15.90
CA SER A 35 -17.39 4.16 15.80
C SER A 35 -16.48 3.92 14.59
N CYS A 36 -16.95 4.18 13.37
CA CYS A 36 -16.18 3.87 12.15
C CYS A 36 -15.32 5.02 11.63
N LYS A 37 -15.62 6.28 11.98
CA LYS A 37 -14.95 7.51 11.49
C LYS A 37 -14.97 7.72 9.97
N LYS A 38 -15.64 6.86 9.18
CA LYS A 38 -15.67 6.90 7.71
C LYS A 38 -16.85 7.66 7.09
N VAL A 39 -17.84 8.05 7.88
CA VAL A 39 -19.01 8.82 7.41
C VAL A 39 -19.22 10.02 8.32
N ALA A 40 -19.71 11.13 7.76
CA ALA A 40 -19.88 12.38 8.46
C ALA A 40 -21.32 12.90 8.38
N TYR A 41 -21.73 13.67 9.39
CA TYR A 41 -23.07 14.19 9.57
C TYR A 41 -23.00 15.63 10.08
N CYS A 42 -23.89 16.50 9.60
CA CYS A 42 -23.97 17.86 10.12
C CYS A 42 -24.64 17.91 11.50
N SER A 43 -25.36 16.85 11.88
CA SER A 43 -26.07 16.79 13.16
C SER A 43 -26.36 15.34 13.59
N LYS A 44 -26.74 15.16 14.87
CA LYS A 44 -27.14 13.87 15.42
C LYS A 44 -28.43 13.34 14.78
N GLU A 45 -29.31 14.22 14.33
CA GLU A 45 -30.55 13.87 13.62
C GLU A 45 -30.22 13.21 12.28
N CYS A 46 -29.29 13.78 11.50
CA CYS A 46 -28.82 13.19 10.25
C CYS A 46 -28.17 11.82 10.47
N GLN A 47 -27.38 11.68 11.54
CA GLN A 47 -26.79 10.40 11.93
C GLN A 47 -27.87 9.36 12.26
N ARG A 48 -28.86 9.71 13.09
CA ARG A 48 -29.96 8.82 13.50
C ARG A 48 -30.82 8.42 12.31
N ALA A 49 -31.10 9.34 11.40
CA ALA A 49 -31.88 9.07 10.19
C ALA A 49 -31.15 8.13 9.23
N HIS A 50 -29.82 8.25 9.10
CA HIS A 50 -29.01 7.34 8.28
C HIS A 50 -28.72 5.99 8.98
N TRP A 51 -28.85 5.91 10.31
CA TRP A 51 -28.43 4.76 11.11
C TRP A 51 -28.97 3.39 10.66
N PRO A 52 -30.25 3.21 10.28
CA PRO A 52 -30.75 1.91 9.82
C PRO A 52 -29.98 1.35 8.61
N ALA A 53 -29.60 2.21 7.66
CA ALA A 53 -28.78 1.85 6.52
C ALA A 53 -27.30 1.74 6.89
N HIS A 54 -26.81 2.65 7.74
CA HIS A 54 -25.42 2.70 8.13
C HIS A 54 -25.01 1.52 9.03
N LYS A 55 -25.84 1.04 9.96
CA LYS A 55 -25.48 0.07 11.02
C LYS A 55 -24.79 -1.18 10.48
N LYS A 56 -25.31 -1.77 9.40
CA LYS A 56 -24.73 -2.96 8.75
C LYS A 56 -23.32 -2.67 8.21
N ASN A 57 -23.15 -1.52 7.58
CA ASN A 57 -21.87 -1.07 7.03
C ASN A 57 -20.93 -0.54 8.12
N CYS A 58 -21.44 -0.02 9.23
CA CYS A 58 -20.65 0.58 10.31
C CYS A 58 -19.72 -0.45 10.94
N LYS A 59 -20.20 -1.68 11.17
CA LYS A 59 -19.40 -2.79 11.69
C LYS A 59 -18.31 -3.21 10.70
N ARG A 60 -18.68 -3.41 9.43
CA ARG A 60 -17.72 -3.71 8.35
C ARG A 60 -16.66 -2.60 8.23
N LEU A 61 -17.06 -1.34 8.35
CA LEU A 61 -16.16 -0.19 8.25
C LEU A 61 -15.21 -0.08 9.46
N GLN A 62 -15.64 -0.54 10.64
CA GLN A 62 -14.78 -0.66 11.83
C GLN A 62 -13.74 -1.79 11.66
N GLU A 63 -14.14 -2.91 11.07
CA GLU A 63 -13.25 -4.04 10.78
C GLU A 63 -12.22 -3.69 9.69
N THR A 64 -12.62 -2.91 8.69
CA THR A 64 -11.68 -2.27 7.74
C THR A 64 -10.91 -1.09 8.35
N GLY A 65 -11.10 -0.77 9.63
CA GLY A 65 -10.53 0.40 10.30
C GLY A 65 -9.02 0.36 10.50
N ASN A 66 -8.38 -0.80 10.29
CA ASN A 66 -6.93 -0.95 10.21
C ASN A 66 -6.40 -0.90 8.76
N ILE A 67 -7.22 -0.46 7.82
CA ILE A 67 -6.77 -0.19 6.47
C ILE A 67 -6.66 1.33 6.34
N LEU A 68 -5.47 1.83 6.02
CA LEU A 68 -5.26 3.26 5.75
C LEU A 68 -6.33 3.73 4.75
N ASP A 69 -6.96 4.88 5.05
CA ASP A 69 -7.93 5.47 4.12
C ASP A 69 -7.34 5.55 2.72
N ILE A 70 -8.18 5.33 1.69
CA ILE A 70 -7.76 5.32 0.28
C ILE A 70 -7.02 6.63 -0.10
N ASP A 71 -7.40 7.76 0.49
CA ASP A 71 -6.73 9.06 0.34
C ASP A 71 -5.35 9.15 1.04
N ASN A 72 -5.06 8.27 2.01
CA ASN A 72 -3.83 8.26 2.82
C ASN A 72 -2.84 7.14 2.42
N THR A 73 -3.11 6.41 1.35
CA THR A 73 -2.22 5.33 0.86
C THR A 73 -1.14 5.82 -0.11
N HIS A 74 -1.31 7.05 -0.62
CA HIS A 74 -0.29 7.76 -1.36
C HIS A 74 0.94 8.02 -0.48
N LYS A 75 0.76 8.37 0.80
CA LYS A 75 1.87 8.74 1.68
C LYS A 75 2.83 7.58 1.96
N PRO A 76 2.40 6.38 2.41
CA PRO A 76 3.29 5.24 2.58
C PRO A 76 4.07 4.89 1.31
N TYR A 77 3.42 4.94 0.15
CA TYR A 77 4.04 4.68 -1.15
C TYR A 77 5.09 5.73 -1.50
N GLU A 78 4.76 7.02 -1.37
CA GLU A 78 5.68 8.12 -1.69
C GLU A 78 6.89 8.16 -0.75
N GLU A 79 6.72 7.84 0.53
CA GLU A 79 7.83 7.71 1.48
C GLU A 79 8.79 6.59 1.07
N LEU A 80 8.26 5.42 0.71
CA LEU A 80 9.07 4.31 0.21
C LEU A 80 9.79 4.70 -1.09
N LYS A 81 9.06 5.28 -2.04
CA LYS A 81 9.63 5.69 -3.32
C LYS A 81 10.78 6.66 -3.12
N LYS A 82 10.62 7.68 -2.26
CA LYS A 82 11.71 8.62 -1.94
C LYS A 82 12.91 7.94 -1.31
N ALA A 83 12.69 7.04 -0.36
CA ALA A 83 13.78 6.34 0.31
C ALA A 83 14.53 5.35 -0.60
N PHE A 84 13.82 4.66 -1.50
CA PHE A 84 14.41 3.73 -2.46
C PHE A 84 15.07 4.42 -3.65
N ASP A 85 14.43 5.42 -4.24
CA ASP A 85 14.85 6.05 -5.51
C ASP A 85 15.75 7.29 -5.29
N GLY A 86 16.18 7.58 -4.05
CA GLY A 86 17.03 8.72 -3.73
C GLY A 86 18.37 8.70 -4.51
N ASP A 87 18.80 9.86 -4.99
CA ASP A 87 20.04 10.08 -5.74
C ASP A 87 21.13 10.80 -4.92
N HIS A 88 20.82 11.16 -3.67
CA HIS A 88 21.72 11.86 -2.75
C HIS A 88 22.92 11.03 -2.27
N ALA A 89 22.86 9.70 -2.39
CA ALA A 89 23.93 8.79 -2.00
C ALA A 89 23.85 7.46 -2.78
N PRO A 90 24.93 6.65 -2.82
CA PRO A 90 24.89 5.31 -3.39
C PRO A 90 23.84 4.41 -2.72
N ALA A 91 23.33 3.42 -3.45
CA ALA A 91 22.31 2.50 -2.95
C ALA A 91 22.73 1.77 -1.66
N SER A 92 24.00 1.37 -1.57
CA SER A 92 24.59 0.69 -0.41
C SER A 92 24.58 1.52 0.88
N GLU A 93 24.49 2.85 0.78
CA GLU A 93 24.42 3.74 1.95
C GLU A 93 22.97 4.07 2.33
N ARG A 94 22.06 4.02 1.36
CA ARG A 94 20.63 4.30 1.58
C ARG A 94 19.84 3.08 2.02
N ILE A 95 20.15 1.90 1.48
CA ILE A 95 19.38 0.67 1.65
C ILE A 95 20.16 -0.27 2.58
N ARG A 96 19.65 -0.41 3.80
CA ARG A 96 20.26 -1.26 4.84
C ARG A 96 19.50 -2.57 4.95
N TRP A 97 20.16 -3.67 4.61
CA TRP A 97 19.58 -5.00 4.68
C TRP A 97 19.70 -5.60 6.07
N HIS A 98 18.63 -6.28 6.49
CA HIS A 98 18.52 -6.98 7.76
C HIS A 98 17.87 -8.35 7.55
N SER A 99 18.09 -9.28 8.50
CA SER A 99 17.38 -10.55 8.54
C SER A 99 16.12 -10.45 9.40
N LEU A 100 15.05 -11.15 8.99
CA LEU A 100 13.83 -11.25 9.81
C LEU A 100 14.06 -12.02 11.13
N THR A 101 15.20 -12.71 11.24
CA THR A 101 15.61 -13.44 12.44
C THR A 101 16.53 -12.63 13.36
N ASP A 102 16.90 -11.40 12.97
CA ASP A 102 17.78 -10.58 13.79
C ASP A 102 17.11 -10.16 15.11
N SER A 103 17.94 -9.99 16.13
CA SER A 103 17.50 -9.66 17.48
C SER A 103 17.40 -8.15 17.73
N ASP A 104 17.57 -7.30 16.73
CA ASP A 104 17.41 -5.85 16.90
C ASP A 104 15.92 -5.45 16.97
N PRO A 105 15.59 -4.28 17.56
CA PRO A 105 14.21 -3.84 17.71
C PRO A 105 13.42 -3.66 16.41
N LYS A 106 14.07 -3.31 15.29
CA LYS A 106 13.38 -3.12 14.01
C LYS A 106 13.05 -4.47 13.38
N SER A 107 13.96 -5.44 13.42
CA SER A 107 13.71 -6.80 12.92
C SER A 107 12.61 -7.52 13.71
N ARG A 108 12.56 -7.36 15.05
CA ARG A 108 11.43 -7.85 15.84
C ARG A 108 10.09 -7.23 15.42
N LYS A 109 10.06 -5.93 15.11
CA LYS A 109 8.85 -5.27 14.61
C LYS A 109 8.45 -5.77 13.23
N ALA A 110 9.41 -5.93 12.32
CA ALA A 110 9.17 -6.49 10.99
C ALA A 110 8.60 -7.91 11.10
N HIS A 111 9.23 -8.77 11.90
CA HIS A 111 8.76 -10.13 12.17
C HIS A 111 7.35 -10.15 12.79
N ALA A 112 7.10 -9.34 13.83
CA ALA A 112 5.77 -9.26 14.43
C ALA A 112 4.68 -8.74 13.47
N PHE A 113 5.06 -7.93 12.47
CA PHE A 113 4.15 -7.49 11.42
C PHE A 113 3.82 -8.64 10.45
N THR A 114 4.81 -9.46 10.06
CA THR A 114 4.57 -10.59 9.15
C THR A 114 3.57 -11.59 9.72
N GLN A 115 3.60 -11.83 11.03
CA GLN A 115 2.66 -12.72 11.74
C GLN A 115 1.20 -12.25 11.71
N LYS A 116 0.94 -10.98 11.35
CA LYS A 116 -0.41 -10.40 11.29
C LYS A 116 -0.99 -10.40 9.87
N LEU A 117 -0.21 -10.81 8.87
CA LEU A 117 -0.64 -10.77 7.49
C LEU A 117 -1.51 -11.97 7.14
N ASP A 118 -2.57 -11.71 6.39
CA ASP A 118 -3.27 -12.74 5.64
C ASP A 118 -2.42 -13.09 4.41
N ILE A 119 -1.57 -14.10 4.55
CA ILE A 119 -0.61 -14.52 3.53
C ILE A 119 -1.32 -14.98 2.25
N GLU A 120 -2.50 -15.60 2.37
CA GLU A 120 -3.28 -16.04 1.21
C GLU A 120 -3.78 -14.85 0.41
N ALA A 121 -4.37 -13.85 1.09
CA ALA A 121 -4.83 -12.62 0.43
C ALA A 121 -3.67 -11.85 -0.23
N VAL A 122 -2.50 -11.79 0.43
CA VAL A 122 -1.30 -11.17 -0.16
C VAL A 122 -0.83 -11.94 -1.39
N GLY A 123 -0.81 -13.27 -1.34
CA GLY A 123 -0.42 -14.12 -2.46
C GLY A 123 -1.36 -13.97 -3.67
N GLN A 124 -2.67 -13.98 -3.45
CA GLN A 124 -3.66 -13.74 -4.51
C GLN A 124 -3.45 -12.38 -5.18
N TYR A 125 -3.17 -11.34 -4.37
CA TYR A 125 -2.84 -10.02 -4.89
C TYR A 125 -1.53 -10.02 -5.69
N ALA A 126 -0.47 -10.64 -5.17
CA ALA A 126 0.83 -10.71 -5.82
C ALA A 126 0.76 -11.42 -7.17
N VAL A 127 0.03 -12.54 -7.27
CA VAL A 127 -0.20 -13.27 -8.52
C VAL A 127 -0.93 -12.38 -9.53
N LYS A 128 -2.00 -11.72 -9.11
CA LYS A 128 -2.74 -10.80 -9.97
C LYS A 128 -1.83 -9.69 -10.50
N LYS A 129 -1.00 -9.12 -9.62
CA LYS A 129 -0.06 -8.08 -9.98
C LYS A 129 1.07 -8.55 -10.87
N PHE A 130 1.53 -9.78 -10.69
CA PHE A 130 2.46 -10.39 -11.61
C PHE A 130 1.88 -10.52 -13.03
N VAL A 131 0.62 -10.96 -13.15
CA VAL A 131 -0.05 -11.08 -14.45
C VAL A 131 -0.18 -9.71 -15.12
N GLU A 132 -0.56 -8.67 -14.38
CA GLU A 132 -0.72 -7.29 -14.86
C GLU A 132 0.63 -6.64 -15.21
N ASP A 133 1.56 -6.60 -14.25
CA ASP A 133 2.70 -5.68 -14.22
C ASP A 133 4.08 -6.40 -14.32
N GLY A 134 4.10 -7.74 -14.29
CA GLY A 134 5.30 -8.56 -14.35
C GLY A 134 5.94 -8.78 -12.98
N TRP A 135 7.21 -9.18 -12.94
CA TRP A 135 7.94 -9.38 -11.68
C TRP A 135 7.91 -8.14 -10.79
N GLY A 136 7.93 -8.34 -9.47
CA GLY A 136 7.93 -7.29 -8.47
C GLY A 136 7.77 -7.86 -7.07
N ALA A 137 7.40 -7.00 -6.12
CA ALA A 137 7.12 -7.41 -4.75
C ALA A 137 5.92 -6.67 -4.18
N VAL A 138 5.24 -7.32 -3.24
CA VAL A 138 4.33 -6.61 -2.33
C VAL A 138 5.17 -5.92 -1.28
N VAL A 139 5.02 -4.60 -1.12
CA VAL A 139 5.89 -3.81 -0.24
C VAL A 139 5.09 -3.21 0.91
N PHE A 140 5.65 -3.26 2.11
CA PHE A 140 5.05 -2.68 3.31
C PHE A 140 5.96 -1.64 3.93
N ASN A 141 5.47 -0.41 4.08
CA ASN A 141 6.13 0.62 4.88
C ASN A 141 5.83 0.43 6.37
N LEU A 142 6.79 -0.05 7.15
CA LEU A 142 6.64 -0.40 8.55
C LEU A 142 6.45 0.83 9.47
N ASN A 143 6.57 2.07 8.98
CA ASN A 143 6.11 3.26 9.72
C ASN A 143 4.59 3.26 9.94
N TYR A 144 3.86 2.41 9.22
CA TYR A 144 2.42 2.23 9.34
C TYR A 144 2.14 0.85 9.94
N PRO A 145 1.67 0.75 11.21
CA PRO A 145 1.57 -0.50 11.95
C PRO A 145 0.35 -1.36 11.56
N VAL A 146 -0.13 -1.20 10.33
CA VAL A 146 -1.30 -1.89 9.79
C VAL A 146 -1.07 -2.29 8.33
N PRO A 147 -1.72 -3.36 7.83
CA PRO A 147 -1.64 -3.72 6.43
C PRO A 147 -2.05 -2.55 5.52
N GLN A 148 -1.13 -2.11 4.67
CA GLN A 148 -1.35 -1.00 3.73
C GLN A 148 -2.12 -1.51 2.52
N VAL A 149 -3.15 -0.78 2.14
CA VAL A 149 -4.05 -1.16 1.05
C VAL A 149 -4.26 0.09 0.20
N GLY A 150 -3.63 0.16 -0.98
CA GLY A 150 -3.73 1.25 -1.94
C GLY A 150 -5.15 1.56 -2.43
N PRO A 151 -5.30 2.55 -3.33
CA PRO A 151 -6.60 3.15 -3.66
C PRO A 151 -7.65 2.20 -4.23
N SER A 152 -7.21 1.06 -4.77
CA SER A 152 -8.08 -0.01 -5.28
C SER A 152 -8.58 -0.98 -4.18
N GLY A 153 -8.26 -0.72 -2.92
CA GLY A 153 -8.53 -1.67 -1.84
C GLY A 153 -7.58 -2.87 -1.87
N ARG A 154 -6.34 -2.72 -2.36
CA ARG A 154 -5.33 -3.82 -2.42
C ARG A 154 -3.93 -3.38 -2.02
N TYR A 155 -3.04 -4.30 -1.63
CA TYR A 155 -1.69 -4.01 -1.14
C TYR A 155 -0.82 -3.13 -2.08
N LEU A 156 0.29 -2.57 -1.58
CA LEU A 156 1.22 -1.82 -2.44
C LEU A 156 2.07 -2.78 -3.27
N TRP A 157 2.13 -2.55 -4.58
CA TRP A 157 2.95 -3.32 -5.52
C TRP A 157 4.12 -2.46 -6.01
N ALA A 158 5.34 -2.96 -5.85
CA ALA A 158 6.52 -2.37 -6.44
C ALA A 158 6.98 -3.24 -7.62
N PRO A 159 6.77 -2.80 -8.87
CA PRO A 159 7.19 -3.57 -10.04
C PRO A 159 8.72 -3.61 -10.12
N ARG A 160 9.27 -4.66 -10.74
CA ARG A 160 10.72 -4.90 -10.90
C ARG A 160 11.45 -3.70 -11.49
N GLY A 161 10.87 -3.05 -12.50
CA GLY A 161 11.46 -1.82 -13.08
C GLY A 161 11.50 -0.66 -12.08
N GLY A 162 10.49 -0.55 -11.21
CA GLY A 162 10.48 0.39 -10.10
C GLY A 162 11.63 0.14 -9.13
N LEU A 163 11.75 -1.11 -8.66
CA LEU A 163 12.80 -1.51 -7.71
C LEU A 163 14.20 -1.43 -8.32
N ALA A 164 14.35 -1.66 -9.62
CA ALA A 164 15.64 -1.51 -10.32
C ALA A 164 16.19 -0.07 -10.28
N ARG A 165 15.34 0.95 -10.14
CA ARG A 165 15.80 2.34 -10.03
C ARG A 165 16.53 2.63 -8.74
N SER A 166 16.31 1.82 -7.70
CA SER A 166 16.99 1.97 -6.41
C SER A 166 18.51 1.86 -6.52
N GLY A 167 18.99 1.15 -7.54
CA GLY A 167 20.41 0.83 -7.75
C GLY A 167 20.94 -0.28 -6.84
N ASP A 168 20.10 -0.89 -6.00
CA ASP A 168 20.50 -1.98 -5.10
C ASP A 168 20.41 -3.34 -5.80
N ALA A 169 21.55 -4.01 -5.92
CA ALA A 169 21.64 -5.30 -6.60
C ALA A 169 20.85 -6.41 -5.88
N LEU A 170 20.85 -6.41 -4.54
CA LEU A 170 20.15 -7.43 -3.75
C LEU A 170 18.63 -7.29 -3.87
N LEU A 171 18.11 -6.06 -3.84
CA LEU A 171 16.70 -5.77 -4.03
C LEU A 171 16.24 -6.18 -5.42
N PHE A 172 17.03 -5.87 -6.43
CA PHE A 172 16.78 -6.28 -7.80
C PHE A 172 16.77 -7.81 -7.94
N ASP A 173 17.77 -8.49 -7.38
CA ASP A 173 17.88 -9.95 -7.42
C ASP A 173 16.69 -10.64 -6.73
N THR A 174 16.27 -10.13 -5.57
CA THR A 174 15.13 -10.65 -4.81
C THR A 174 13.88 -10.75 -5.68
N VAL A 175 13.59 -9.72 -6.49
CA VAL A 175 12.40 -9.70 -7.34
C VAL A 175 12.60 -10.30 -8.72
N ASN A 176 13.82 -10.68 -9.08
CA ASN A 176 14.13 -11.21 -10.41
C ASN A 176 14.28 -12.74 -10.46
N LYS A 177 14.44 -13.39 -9.30
CA LYS A 177 14.80 -14.82 -9.22
C LYS A 177 13.65 -15.76 -8.84
N TYR A 178 12.57 -15.26 -8.25
CA TYR A 178 11.46 -16.09 -7.78
C TYR A 178 10.58 -16.61 -8.92
N ASP A 179 9.95 -17.76 -8.71
CA ASP A 179 9.01 -18.35 -9.67
C ASP A 179 7.56 -18.00 -9.30
N PRO A 180 6.88 -17.13 -10.06
CA PRO A 180 5.50 -16.69 -9.75
C PRO A 180 4.45 -17.82 -9.81
N GLU A 181 4.82 -19.03 -10.28
CA GLU A 181 3.95 -20.21 -10.18
C GLU A 181 3.97 -20.87 -8.79
N HIS A 182 4.99 -20.61 -7.98
CA HIS A 182 5.26 -21.31 -6.72
C HIS A 182 5.51 -20.37 -5.55
N THR A 183 6.06 -19.19 -5.81
CA THR A 183 6.47 -18.22 -4.81
C THR A 183 6.10 -16.79 -5.18
N PHE A 184 6.02 -15.93 -4.17
CA PHE A 184 6.00 -14.48 -4.33
C PHE A 184 6.87 -13.83 -3.27
N VAL A 185 7.26 -12.58 -3.52
CA VAL A 185 8.12 -11.83 -2.62
C VAL A 185 7.34 -10.74 -1.89
N MET A 186 7.56 -10.66 -0.57
CA MET A 186 7.24 -9.49 0.23
C MET A 186 8.51 -8.76 0.62
N VAL A 187 8.46 -7.44 0.56
CA VAL A 187 9.50 -6.54 1.08
C VAL A 187 8.91 -5.72 2.22
N PHE A 188 9.58 -5.73 3.35
CA PHE A 188 9.25 -4.89 4.50
C PHE A 188 10.31 -3.81 4.61
N ALA A 189 9.87 -2.57 4.72
CA ALA A 189 10.75 -1.42 4.63
C ALA A 189 10.43 -0.43 5.75
N PHE A 190 11.44 0.05 6.43
CA PHE A 190 11.32 1.06 7.49
C PHE A 190 12.13 2.31 7.09
N PRO A 191 11.51 3.25 6.35
CA PRO A 191 12.16 4.49 5.96
C PRO A 191 12.56 5.32 7.19
N SER A 192 13.72 5.97 7.14
CA SER A 192 14.11 6.98 8.12
C SER A 192 13.19 8.19 8.06
N SER A 193 13.12 8.97 9.14
CA SER A 193 12.23 10.13 9.23
C SER A 193 12.52 11.21 8.19
N ASP A 194 13.77 11.33 7.75
CA ASP A 194 14.22 12.23 6.69
C ASP A 194 14.04 11.64 5.27
N LEU A 195 13.62 10.37 5.17
CA LEU A 195 13.48 9.61 3.93
C LEU A 195 14.77 9.46 3.11
N LEU A 196 15.94 9.67 3.74
CA LEU A 196 17.24 9.52 3.08
C LEU A 196 17.77 8.09 3.13
N SER A 197 17.19 7.22 3.95
CA SER A 197 17.56 5.81 4.05
C SER A 197 16.37 4.92 4.39
N VAL A 198 16.53 3.62 4.20
CA VAL A 198 15.51 2.62 4.50
C VAL A 198 16.17 1.34 5.00
N ASP A 199 15.64 0.81 6.10
CA ASP A 199 15.96 -0.53 6.57
C ASP A 199 15.03 -1.53 5.88
N VAL A 200 15.57 -2.61 5.32
CA VAL A 200 14.86 -3.53 4.43
C VAL A 200 15.01 -4.97 4.90
N TRP A 201 13.88 -5.67 4.88
CA TRP A 201 13.76 -7.11 5.01
C TRP A 201 13.00 -7.65 3.81
N SER A 202 13.26 -8.91 3.45
CA SER A 202 12.48 -9.60 2.43
C SER A 202 12.09 -11.00 2.89
N MET A 203 11.03 -11.52 2.30
CA MET A 203 10.59 -12.90 2.46
C MET A 203 10.05 -13.41 1.14
N GLU A 204 10.63 -14.50 0.65
CA GLU A 204 10.03 -15.31 -0.41
C GLU A 204 9.07 -16.31 0.23
N VAL A 205 7.82 -16.31 -0.22
CA VAL A 205 6.75 -17.10 0.36
C VAL A 205 6.25 -18.11 -0.66
N PHE A 206 6.25 -19.38 -0.25
CA PHE A 206 5.63 -20.47 -0.98
C PHE A 206 4.12 -20.41 -0.87
N PHE A 207 3.44 -20.63 -1.99
CA PHE A 207 1.98 -20.71 -2.02
C PHE A 207 1.53 -21.74 -3.05
N THR A 208 0.27 -22.17 -2.94
CA THR A 208 -0.35 -23.00 -3.96
C THR A 208 -1.09 -22.10 -4.93
N LEU A 209 -0.64 -22.07 -6.19
CA LEU A 209 -1.33 -21.32 -7.23
C LEU A 209 -2.64 -22.01 -7.61
N PRO A 210 -3.80 -21.31 -7.58
CA PRO A 210 -5.05 -21.87 -8.07
C PRO A 210 -4.93 -22.30 -9.53
N ALA A 211 -5.42 -23.50 -9.85
CA ALA A 211 -5.24 -24.14 -11.15
C ALA A 211 -5.78 -23.29 -12.31
N GLU A 212 -6.83 -22.52 -12.06
CA GLU A 212 -7.46 -21.58 -13.00
C GLU A 212 -6.56 -20.39 -13.36
N LEU A 213 -5.62 -20.01 -12.48
CA LEU A 213 -4.69 -18.90 -12.71
C LEU A 213 -3.39 -19.34 -13.38
N ALA A 214 -3.02 -20.62 -13.26
CA ALA A 214 -1.76 -21.16 -13.81
C ALA A 214 -1.55 -20.85 -15.31
N PRO A 215 -2.54 -21.00 -16.22
CA PRO A 215 -2.36 -20.64 -17.62
C PRO A 215 -2.05 -19.15 -17.82
N SER A 216 -2.67 -18.27 -17.03
CA SER A 216 -2.46 -16.83 -17.10
C SER A 216 -1.09 -16.42 -16.58
N VAL A 217 -0.64 -17.04 -15.48
CA VAL A 217 0.71 -16.83 -14.93
C VAL A 217 1.78 -17.27 -15.91
N ARG A 218 1.66 -18.47 -16.50
CA ARG A 218 2.62 -18.98 -17.51
C ARG A 218 2.73 -18.05 -18.72
N ARG A 219 1.59 -17.62 -19.27
CA ARG A 219 1.57 -16.64 -20.39
C ARG A 219 2.22 -15.32 -20.00
N ALA A 220 1.92 -14.81 -18.80
CA ALA A 220 2.50 -13.58 -18.28
C ALA A 220 4.02 -13.72 -18.10
N LYS A 221 4.51 -14.86 -17.59
CA LYS A 221 5.94 -15.17 -17.43
C LYS A 221 6.69 -15.08 -18.75
N THR A 222 6.19 -15.72 -19.81
CA THR A 222 6.79 -15.60 -21.14
C THR A 222 6.74 -14.17 -21.68
N LYS A 223 5.58 -13.52 -21.60
CA LYS A 223 5.37 -12.15 -22.08
C LYS A 223 6.32 -11.15 -21.41
N HIS A 224 6.34 -11.14 -20.07
CA HIS A 224 7.13 -10.19 -19.29
C HIS A 224 8.63 -10.47 -19.38
N ALA A 225 9.05 -11.72 -19.56
CA ALA A 225 10.45 -12.06 -19.83
C ALA A 225 10.89 -11.51 -21.19
N ALA A 226 10.08 -11.70 -22.23
CA ALA A 226 10.35 -11.17 -23.57
C ALA A 226 10.40 -9.63 -23.58
N MET A 227 9.45 -8.98 -22.90
CA MET A 227 9.45 -7.51 -22.76
C MET A 227 10.70 -7.00 -22.05
N TRP A 228 11.12 -7.67 -20.99
CA TRP A 228 12.29 -7.26 -20.22
C TRP A 228 13.58 -7.37 -21.04
N ASN A 229 13.75 -8.45 -21.79
CA ASN A 229 14.94 -8.68 -22.60
C ASN A 229 14.92 -7.92 -23.94
N SER A 230 13.91 -7.08 -24.18
CA SER A 230 13.81 -6.32 -25.43
C SER A 230 14.91 -5.25 -25.52
N PRO A 231 15.48 -5.00 -26.73
CA PRO A 231 16.56 -4.01 -26.94
C PRO A 231 16.22 -2.55 -26.55
N GLY A 232 14.98 -2.27 -26.16
CA GLY A 232 14.51 -0.95 -25.74
C GLY A 232 14.30 -0.78 -24.24
N ASN A 233 14.51 -1.82 -23.42
CA ASN A 233 14.18 -1.75 -22.00
C ASN A 233 15.05 -0.70 -21.26
N PRO A 234 14.46 0.41 -20.76
CA PRO A 234 15.22 1.47 -20.09
C PRO A 234 15.91 1.00 -18.81
N TYR A 235 15.42 -0.07 -18.19
CA TYR A 235 16.00 -0.62 -16.96
C TYR A 235 17.25 -1.48 -17.20
N LEU A 236 17.49 -1.95 -18.43
CA LEU A 236 18.70 -2.71 -18.80
C LEU A 236 19.85 -1.82 -19.31
N LYS A 237 19.61 -0.51 -19.50
CA LYS A 237 20.61 0.42 -20.07
C LYS A 237 21.68 0.90 -19.08
N ARG A 238 21.75 0.34 -17.88
CA ARG A 238 22.79 0.70 -16.89
C ARG A 238 23.96 -0.30 -16.97
N ARG A 239 25.02 0.12 -17.65
CA ARG A 239 26.40 -0.25 -17.32
C ARG A 239 27.11 1.02 -16.89
#